data_AF-A0A9W7HJ46-F1
#
_entry.id   AF-A0A9W7HJ46-F1
#
_cell.length_a   1.000
_cell.length_b   1.000
_cell.length_c   1.000
_cell.angle_alpha   90.00
_cell.angle_beta   90.00
_cell.angle_gamma   90.00
#
_symmetry.space_group_name_H-M   'P 1'
#
loop_
_entity.id
_entity.type
_entity.pdbx_description
1 polymer ?
#
loop_
_entity_poly.entity_id
_entity_poly.type
_entity_poly.pdbx_seq_one_letter_code
_entity_poly.pdbx_strand_id
1 'polypeptide(L)' 'MYESQTTTKLSFFNGDNYPFWKNQMPLFIMSNDYLVWDVIEDGPYIPLKQDNEGRMVLKKKMKMSEE' A
#
# COMPACT_ATOMS: atom_id res chain seq x y z
N MET A 1 19.40 -17.83 26.03
CA MET A 1 18.49 -16.68 26.13
C MET A 1 17.82 -16.51 24.78
N TYR A 2 16.67 -17.15 24.59
CA TYR A 2 15.87 -16.93 23.39
C TYR A 2 15.03 -15.68 23.65
N GLU A 3 15.53 -14.52 23.23
CA GLU A 3 14.62 -13.41 22.99
C GLU A 3 13.70 -13.86 21.86
N SER A 4 12.48 -14.23 22.23
CA SER A 4 11.40 -14.39 21.28
C SER A 4 11.34 -13.10 20.48
N GLN A 5 11.78 -13.15 19.22
CA GLN A 5 11.54 -12.09 18.25
C GLN A 5 10.04 -12.05 18.05
N THR A 6 9.37 -11.32 18.94
CA THR A 6 7.98 -10.94 18.79
C THR A 6 7.89 -10.26 17.44
N THR A 7 7.25 -10.95 16.51
CA THR A 7 6.79 -10.46 15.22
C THR A 7 6.42 -8.98 15.35
N THR A 8 7.09 -8.13 14.57
CA THR A 8 6.69 -6.75 14.28
C THR A 8 7.00 -5.69 15.34
N LYS A 9 8.24 -5.60 15.81
CA LYS A 9 8.76 -4.27 16.20
C LYS A 9 9.08 -3.54 14.89
N LEU A 10 8.22 -2.60 14.46
CA LEU A 10 8.62 -1.60 13.45
C LEU A 10 9.70 -0.73 14.12
N SER A 11 10.94 -1.23 14.20
CA SER A 11 12.05 -0.60 14.92
C SER A 11 12.52 0.72 14.32
N PHE A 12 11.76 1.31 13.39
CA PHE A 12 12.22 2.40 12.53
C PHE A 12 11.18 3.51 12.31
N PHE A 13 10.14 3.60 13.14
CA PHE A 13 9.18 4.72 13.10
C PHE A 13 9.65 5.91 13.94
N ASN A 14 10.90 6.36 13.74
CA ASN A 14 11.44 7.55 14.43
C ASN A 14 11.87 8.66 13.45
N GLY A 15 11.55 8.53 12.15
CA GLY A 15 11.80 9.55 11.14
C GLY A 15 13.24 9.60 10.60
N ASP A 16 14.23 9.16 11.38
CA ASP A 16 15.65 9.21 11.01
C ASP A 16 15.99 8.37 9.77
N ASN A 17 15.25 7.27 9.56
CA ASN A 17 15.49 6.30 8.49
C ASN A 17 14.39 6.34 7.41
N TYR A 18 13.83 7.52 7.13
CA TYR A 18 12.74 7.66 6.16
C TYR A 18 13.00 6.98 4.79
N PRO A 19 14.21 7.08 4.17
CA PRO A 19 14.46 6.40 2.90
C PRO A 19 14.35 4.87 2.98
N PHE A 20 14.82 4.27 4.08
CA PHE A 20 14.71 2.84 4.32
C PHE A 20 13.25 2.46 4.59
N TRP A 21 12.56 3.21 5.44
CA TRP A 21 11.15 3.01 5.78
C TRP A 21 10.26 3.08 4.54
N LYS A 22 10.49 4.07 3.66
CA LYS A 22 9.74 4.27 2.42
C LYS A 22 9.79 3.05 1.49
N ASN A 23 10.91 2.33 1.47
CA ASN A 23 11.09 1.15 0.62
C ASN A 23 10.55 -0.13 1.25
N GLN A 24 10.55 -0.24 2.59
CA GLN A 24 10.17 -1.47 3.30
C GLN A 24 8.68 -1.52 3.66
N MET A 25 8.06 -0.38 3.96
CA MET A 25 6.64 -0.32 4.35
C MET A 25 5.66 -0.88 3.30
N PRO A 26 5.81 -0.59 2.00
CA PRO A 26 4.90 -1.16 0.99
C PRO A 26 4.87 -2.69 1.05
N LEU A 27 6.05 -3.31 1.13
CA LEU A 27 6.20 -4.77 1.19
C LEU A 27 5.58 -5.36 2.46
N PHE A 28 5.78 -4.69 3.60
CA PHE A 28 5.22 -5.12 4.88
C PHE A 28 3.69 -5.10 4.87
N ILE A 29 3.07 -4.01 4.38
CA ILE A 29 1.62 -3.86 4.33
C ILE A 29 1.03 -4.87 3.34
N MET A 30 1.58 -4.98 2.12
CA MET A 30 1.12 -5.95 1.12
C MET A 30 1.21 -7.39 1.61
N SER A 31 2.26 -7.75 2.36
CA SER A 31 2.42 -9.08 2.94
C SER A 31 1.41 -9.40 4.04
N ASN A 32 0.89 -8.39 4.73
CA ASN A 32 -0.03 -8.57 5.85
C ASN A 32 -1.50 -8.47 5.40
N ASP A 33 -1.82 -7.46 4.60
CA ASP A 33 -3.15 -7.22 4.08
C ASP A 33 -3.10 -6.40 2.78
N TYR A 34 -3.33 -7.09 1.67
CA TYR A 34 -3.34 -6.47 0.34
C TYR A 34 -4.52 -5.49 0.16
N LEU A 35 -5.66 -5.73 0.81
CA LEU A 35 -6.82 -4.82 0.73
C LEU A 35 -6.52 -3.50 1.43
N VAL A 36 -5.77 -3.53 2.53
CA VAL A 36 -5.29 -2.32 3.21
C VAL A 36 -4.31 -1.55 2.34
N TRP A 37 -3.40 -2.24 1.64
CA TRP A 37 -2.51 -1.59 0.66
C TRP A 37 -3.30 -0.89 -0.44
N ASP A 38 -4.32 -1.55 -1.00
CA ASP A 38 -5.19 -0.98 -2.03
C ASP A 38 -5.87 0.32 -1.54
N VAL A 39 -6.39 0.34 -0.32
CA VAL A 39 -7.02 1.53 0.29
C VAL A 39 -6.02 2.66 0.53
N ILE A 40 -4.79 2.34 0.94
CA ILE A 40 -3.72 3.34 1.14
C ILE A 40 -3.31 3.95 -0.19
N GLU A 41 -3.19 3.14 -1.24
CA GLU A 41 -2.80 3.58 -2.59
C GLU A 41 -3.91 4.41 -3.26
N ASP A 42 -5.15 3.93 -3.19
CA ASP A 42 -6.31 4.61 -3.78
C ASP A 42 -6.74 5.83 -2.97
N GLY A 43 -6.37 5.88 -1.68
CA GLY A 43 -6.80 6.90 -0.74
C GLY A 43 -8.25 6.70 -0.28
N PRO A 44 -8.79 7.61 0.55
CA PRO A 44 -10.16 7.50 1.05
C PRO A 44 -11.24 7.65 -0.04
N TYR A 45 -10.84 8.06 -1.25
CA TYR A 45 -11.72 8.24 -2.39
C TYR A 45 -11.40 7.22 -3.48
N ILE A 46 -12.42 6.48 -3.87
CA ILE A 46 -12.35 5.61 -5.05
C ILE A 46 -11.99 6.46 -6.27
N PRO A 47 -10.88 6.19 -7.00
CA PRO A 47 -10.51 6.98 -8.16
C PRO A 47 -11.58 6.84 -9.23
N LEU A 48 -12.31 7.92 -9.50
CA LEU A 48 -13.28 8.01 -10.58
C LEU A 48 -12.60 8.69 -11.77
N LYS A 49 -12.86 8.19 -12.97
CA LYS A 49 -12.51 8.86 -14.22
C LYS A 49 -13.80 9.24 -14.95
N GLN A 50 -13.81 10.37 -15.62
CA GLN A 50 -14.90 10.73 -16.52
C GLN A 50 -14.74 9.96 -17.84
N ASP A 51 -15.78 9.26 -18.29
CA ASP A 51 -15.80 8.62 -19.60
C ASP A 51 -16.09 9.65 -20.72
N ASN A 52 -16.03 9.19 -21.97
CA ASN A 52 -16.28 10.02 -23.15
C ASN A 52 -17.75 10.51 -23.24
N GLU A 53 -18.64 9.95 -22.43
CA GLU A 53 -20.07 10.29 -22.34
C GLU A 53 -20.36 11.17 -21.11
N GLY A 54 -19.32 11.61 -20.38
CA GLY A 54 -19.44 12.49 -19.22
C GLY A 54 -19.83 11.78 -17.92
N ARG A 55 -19.89 10.45 -17.89
CA ARG A 55 -20.22 9.67 -16.70
C ARG A 55 -18.97 9.42 -15.86
N MET A 56 -19.13 9.50 -14.54
CA MET A 56 -18.09 9.13 -13.59
C MET A 56 -18.04 7.61 -13.43
N VAL A 57 -17.00 6.98 -14.00
CA VAL A 57 -16.80 5.54 -13.93
C VAL A 57 -15.60 5.22 -13.05
N LEU A 58 -15.65 4.05 -12.39
CA LEU A 58 -14.51 3.53 -11.64
C LEU A 58 -13.27 3.52 -12.53
N LYS A 59 -12.17 4.13 -12.09
CA LYS A 59 -10.88 3.95 -12.76
C LYS A 59 -10.50 2.49 -12.57
N LYS A 60 -10.62 1.70 -13.65
CA LYS A 60 -10.13 0.33 -13.68
C LYS A 60 -8.65 0.36 -13.28
N LYS A 61 -8.27 -0.29 -12.17
CA LYS A 61 -6.86 -0.50 -11.84
C LYS A 61 -6.20 -1.16 -13.05
N MET A 62 -5.07 -0.61 -13.50
CA MET A 62 -4.19 -1.33 -14.40
C MET A 62 -3.73 -2.55 -13.61
N LYS A 63 -4.31 -3.72 -13.89
CA LYS A 63 -3.63 -4.96 -13.56
C LYS A 63 -2.34 -4.90 -14.37
N MET A 64 -1.20 -4.79 -13.70
CA MET A 64 0.07 -5.11 -14.32
C MET A 64 -0.13 -6.52 -14.91
N SER A 65 -0.10 -6.61 -16.23
CA SER A 65 -0.15 -7.87 -16.94
C SER A 65 0.96 -8.74 -16.38
N GLU A 66 0.60 -9.81 -15.70
CA GLU A 66 1.49 -10.96 -15.61
C GLU A 66 1.56 -11.53 -17.02
N GLU A 67 2.77 -11.47 -17.57
CA GLU A 67 3.16 -11.97 -18.89
C GLU A 67 3.01 -13.50 -18.96
#